data_AF-A0A5E6ND66-F1
#
_entry.id   AF-A0A5E6ND66-F1
#
_cell.length_a   1.000
_cell.length_b   1.000
_cell.length_c   1.000
_cell.angle_alpha   90.00
_cell.angle_beta   90.00
_cell.angle_gamma   90.00
#
_symmetry.space_group_name_H-M   'P 1'
#
loop_
_entity.id
_entity.type
_entity.pdbx_description
1 polymer ?
#
loop_
_entity_poly.entity_id
_entity_poly.type
_entity_poly.pdbx_seq_one_letter_code
_entity_poly.pdbx_strand_id
1 'polypeptide(L)' 'MRVPFGRKKVIGIVLAQKDKSDFDKLKTIEEILDDVPILDAPILDFISWSANYYHHPIGEVLSTALPKIFVLAKKHY' A
#
# COMPACT_ATOMS: atom_id res chain seq x y z
N MET A 1 -1.27 5.88 -2.11
CA MET A 1 -1.32 6.23 -3.56
C MET A 1 -2.61 5.74 -4.19
N ARG A 2 -3.07 6.39 -5.26
CA ARG A 2 -4.19 5.97 -6.10
C ARG A 2 -3.69 5.33 -7.38
N VAL A 3 -4.19 4.14 -7.70
CA VAL A 3 -3.74 3.37 -8.88
C VAL A 3 -4.90 2.68 -9.60
N PRO A 4 -4.78 2.44 -10.92
CA PRO A 4 -5.76 1.67 -11.68
C PRO A 4 -5.56 0.16 -11.46
N PHE A 5 -6.60 -0.52 -10.96
CA PHE A 5 -6.59 -1.96 -10.72
C PHE A 5 -7.82 -2.64 -11.35
N GLY A 6 -7.58 -3.44 -12.40
CA GLY A 6 -8.66 -3.92 -13.26
C GLY A 6 -9.47 -2.77 -13.86
N ARG A 7 -10.80 -2.76 -13.61
CA ARG A 7 -11.74 -1.71 -14.03
C ARG A 7 -12.00 -0.64 -12.95
N LYS A 8 -11.32 -0.72 -11.81
CA LYS A 8 -11.55 0.17 -10.67
C LYS A 8 -10.29 0.97 -10.35
N LYS A 9 -10.47 2.08 -9.64
CA LYS A 9 -9.38 2.81 -8.98
C LYS A 9 -9.35 2.40 -7.51
N VAL A 10 -8.17 2.16 -6.98
CA VAL A 10 -7.99 1.70 -5.60
C VAL A 10 -6.91 2.52 -4.90
N ILE A 11 -6.97 2.52 -3.57
CA ILE A 11 -5.90 3.06 -2.74
C ILE A 11 -4.92 1.93 -2.44
N GLY A 12 -3.65 2.14 -2.76
CA GLY A 12 -2.54 1.26 -2.45
C GLY A 12 -1.54 1.91 -1.50
N ILE A 13 -0.79 1.08 -0.78
CA ILE A 13 0.33 1.47 0.07
C ILE A 13 1.62 1.01 -0.62
N VAL A 14 2.59 1.90 -0.71
CA VAL A 14 3.91 1.58 -1.28
C VAL A 14 4.76 0.94 -0.17
N LEU A 15 5.27 -0.26 -0.42
CA LEU A 15 6.10 -1.00 0.54
C LEU A 15 7.59 -0.88 0.23
N ALA A 16 7.94 -0.73 -1.04
CA ALA A 16 9.30 -0.58 -1.52
C ALA A 16 9.31 0.11 -2.88
N GLN A 17 10.44 0.73 -3.20
CA GLN A 17 10.72 1.30 -4.51
C GLN A 17 11.93 0.58 -5.11
N LYS A 18 11.87 0.34 -6.42
CA LYS A 18 12.98 -0.22 -7.20
C LYS A 18 13.12 0.61 -8.48
N ASP A 19 14.35 0.82 -8.93
CA ASP A 19 14.62 1.55 -10.18
C ASP A 19 14.25 0.74 -11.43
N LYS A 20 14.18 -0.58 -11.30
CA LYS A 20 13.87 -1.50 -12.39
C LYS A 20 12.79 -2.48 -11.97
N SER A 21 11.91 -2.81 -12.92
CA SER A 21 10.90 -3.84 -12.78
C SER A 21 11.25 -5.02 -13.69
N ASP A 22 10.88 -6.22 -13.24
CA ASP A 22 10.95 -7.44 -14.05
C ASP A 22 9.79 -7.51 -15.07
N PHE A 23 8.87 -6.53 -15.05
CA PHE A 23 7.71 -6.46 -15.93
C PHE A 23 7.77 -5.24 -16.86
N ASP A 24 7.50 -5.47 -18.15
CA ASP A 24 7.52 -4.41 -19.17
C ASP A 24 6.23 -3.58 -19.22
N LYS A 25 5.10 -4.14 -18.74
CA LYS A 25 3.78 -3.51 -18.81
C LYS A 25 3.29 -3.11 -17.43
N LEU A 26 3.73 -1.94 -16.98
CA LEU A 26 3.26 -1.33 -15.74
C LEU A 26 2.26 -0.21 -16.03
N LYS A 27 1.22 -0.14 -15.21
CA LYS A 27 0.32 1.03 -15.20
C LYS A 27 0.93 2.14 -14.34
N THR A 28 0.73 3.38 -14.75
CA THR A 28 1.19 4.56 -14.01
C THR A 28 0.36 4.76 -12.73
N ILE A 29 0.99 5.33 -11.71
CA ILE A 29 0.31 5.82 -10.51
C ILE A 29 -0.48 7.08 -10.88
N GLU A 30 -1.76 7.16 -10.49
CA GLU A 30 -2.59 8.33 -10.78
C GLU A 30 -2.32 9.48 -9.83
N GLU A 31 -2.08 9.18 -8.56
CA GLU A 31 -1.93 10.18 -7.51
C GLU A 31 -1.16 9.64 -6.30
N ILE A 32 -0.30 10.47 -5.71
CA ILE A 32 0.29 10.25 -4.40
C ILE A 32 -0.55 11.01 -3.38
N LEU A 33 -1.00 10.32 -2.32
CA LEU A 33 -2.01 10.84 -1.37
C LEU A 33 -1.39 11.34 -0.07
N ASP A 34 -0.10 11.03 0.15
CA ASP A 34 0.67 11.38 1.33
C ASP A 34 2.09 11.68 0.90
N ASP A 35 2.61 12.84 1.30
CA ASP A 35 3.99 13.24 1.02
C ASP A 35 4.99 12.59 1.97
N VAL A 36 4.51 12.07 3.11
CA VAL A 36 5.30 11.38 4.13
C VAL A 36 4.73 9.99 4.41
N PRO A 37 5.58 9.01 4.78
CA PRO A 37 5.10 7.70 5.21
C PRO A 37 4.12 7.83 6.38
N ILE A 38 2.98 7.14 6.28
CA ILE A 38 1.98 7.08 7.36
C ILE A 38 2.30 6.03 8.43
N LEU A 39 3.33 5.21 8.20
CA LEU A 39 3.82 4.16 9.09
C LEU A 39 5.32 4.35 9.30
N ASP A 40 5.74 4.24 10.55
CA ASP A 40 7.16 4.20 10.88
C ASP A 40 7.78 2.88 10.44
N ALA A 41 9.07 2.90 10.09
CA ALA A 41 9.79 1.72 9.60
C ALA A 41 9.70 0.51 10.55
N PRO A 42 9.87 0.63 11.88
CA PRO A 42 9.76 -0.53 12.78
C PRO A 42 8.38 -1.18 12.79
N ILE A 43 7.31 -0.38 12.60
CA ILE A 43 5.95 -0.89 12.52
C ILE A 43 5.74 -1.63 11.20
N LEU A 44 6.24 -1.08 10.10
CA LEU A 44 6.17 -1.73 8.80
C LEU A 44 6.94 -3.06 8.79
N ASP A 45 8.11 -3.12 9.44
CA ASP A 45 8.91 -4.34 9.59
C ASP A 45 8.15 -5.40 10.39
N PHE A 46 7.53 -5.01 11.50
CA PHE A 46 6.71 -5.92 12.31
C PHE A 46 5.48 -6.45 11.54
N ILE A 47 4.78 -5.58 10.81
CA ILE A 47 3.63 -5.98 9.99
C ILE A 47 4.09 -6.94 8.88
N SER A 48 5.21 -6.65 8.23
CA SER A 48 5.77 -7.50 7.17
C SER A 48 6.21 -8.87 7.71
N TRP A 49 6.87 -8.88 8.87
CA TRP A 49 7.23 -10.10 9.57
C TRP A 49 6.00 -10.92 9.97
N SER A 50 4.98 -10.30 10.56
CA SER A 50 3.78 -11.01 11.00
C SER A 50 2.97 -11.57 9.84
N ALA A 51 2.84 -10.83 8.73
CA ALA A 51 2.21 -11.32 7.50
C ALA A 51 2.94 -12.56 6.96
N ASN A 52 4.28 -12.52 6.93
CA ASN A 52 5.09 -13.65 6.51
C ASN A 52 4.97 -14.85 7.47
N TYR A 53 5.03 -14.61 8.78
CA TYR A 53 4.97 -15.64 9.80
C TYR A 53 3.63 -16.38 9.83
N TYR A 54 2.52 -15.63 9.70
CA TYR A 54 1.18 -16.21 9.68
C TYR A 54 0.66 -16.54 8.27
N HIS A 55 1.52 -16.44 7.25
CA HIS A 55 1.17 -16.70 5.84
C HIS A 55 -0.09 -15.95 5.36
N HIS A 56 -0.28 -14.71 5.82
CA HIS A 56 -1.38 -13.85 5.39
C HIS A 56 -0.91 -12.86 4.30
N PRO A 57 -1.79 -12.48 3.35
CA PRO A 57 -1.47 -11.45 2.38
C PRO A 57 -1.16 -10.12 3.07
N ILE A 58 0.01 -9.54 2.79
CA ILE A 58 0.48 -8.29 3.41
C ILE A 58 -0.52 -7.14 3.31
N GLY A 59 -1.24 -7.04 2.19
CA GLY A 59 -2.28 -6.01 1.99
C GLY A 59 -3.45 -6.13 2.98
N GLU A 60 -3.83 -7.35 3.36
CA GLU A 60 -4.90 -7.58 4.35
C GLU A 60 -4.43 -7.26 5.77
N VAL A 61 -3.20 -7.66 6.11
CA VAL A 61 -2.60 -7.36 7.42
C VAL A 61 -2.45 -5.85 7.60
N LEU A 62 -1.94 -5.14 6.59
CA LEU A 62 -1.84 -3.66 6.59
C LEU A 62 -3.21 -2.99 6.71
N SER A 63 -4.20 -3.47 5.96
CA SER A 63 -5.56 -2.91 6.01
C SER A 63 -6.23 -3.11 7.38
N THR A 64 -5.85 -4.18 8.09
CA THR A 64 -6.32 -4.48 9.45
C THR A 64 -5.58 -3.66 10.51
N ALA A 65 -4.27 -3.46 10.33
CA ALA A 65 -3.44 -2.67 11.24
C ALA A 65 -3.74 -1.16 11.17
N LEU A 66 -4.17 -0.65 10.00
CA LEU A 66 -4.40 0.77 9.79
C LEU A 66 -5.81 1.20 10.26
N PRO A 67 -5.91 2.33 10.99
CA PRO A 67 -7.20 2.90 11.32
C PRO A 67 -8.02 3.23 10.07
N LYS A 68 -9.31 2.85 10.08
CA LYS A 68 -10.23 3.04 8.95
C LYS A 68 -10.32 4.49 8.47
N ILE A 69 -10.09 5.47 9.34
CA ILE A 69 -10.11 6.90 8.99
C ILE A 69 -9.07 7.26 7.92
N PHE A 70 -7.89 6.64 7.95
CA PHE A 70 -6.85 6.90 6.95
C PHE A 70 -7.24 6.36 5.56
N VAL A 71 -8.03 5.29 5.52
CA VAL A 71 -8.52 4.68 4.29
C VAL A 71 -9.73 5.43 3.73
N LEU A 72 -10.67 5.85 4.60
CA LEU A 72 -11.89 6.55 4.20
C LEU A 72 -11.65 8.01 3.81
N ALA A 73 -10.85 8.76 4.57
CA ALA A 73 -10.57 10.17 4.26
C ALA A 73 -9.97 10.33 2.86
N LYS A 74 -9.19 9.36 2.40
CA LYS A 74 -8.49 9.37 1.10
C LYS A 74 -9.31 8.81 -0.07
N LYS A 75 -10.52 8.30 0.19
CA LYS A 75 -11.46 7.85 -0.83
C LYS A 75 -12.32 8.99 -1.39
N HIS A 76 -12.37 10.13 -0.69
CA HIS A 76 -13.20 11.29 -1.02
C HIS A 76 -12.45 12.49 -1.61
N TYR A 77 -11.12 12.54 -1.51
CA TYR A 77 -10.26 13.25 -2.48
C TYR A 77 -10.24 12.46 -3.80
#